data_AF-A0A497R566-F1
#
_entry.id   AF-A0A497R566-F1
#
_cell.length_a   1.000
_cell.length_b   1.000
_cell.length_c   1.000
_cell.angle_alpha   90.00
_cell.angle_beta   90.00
_cell.angle_gamma   90.00
#
_symmetry.space_group_name_H-M   'P 1'
#
loop_
_entity.id
_entity.type
_entity.pdbx_description
1 polymer ?
#
loop_
_entity_poly.entity_id
_entity_poly.type
_entity_poly.pdbx_seq_one_letter_code
_entity_poly.pdbx_strand_id
1 'polypeptide(L)'
;SKANVAKCARCGAIVYDYETRCSNCGRILAPPTRKSKGKPSPAGRSPPGTARCGRCNAIVYPHQTVCPNCGKPLAPVTTTPLEPSQRISRCKRCGHIVYPTDTVCPNCGRKLDPI
;
A
#
# COMPACT_ATOMS: atom_id res chain seq x y z
N SER A 1 31.41 1.76 -12.21
CA SER A 1 30.01 2.23 -12.32
C SER A 1 29.91 3.62 -11.74
N LYS A 2 29.53 4.65 -12.51
CA LYS A 2 29.37 6.02 -11.98
C LYS A 2 27.97 6.12 -11.35
N ALA A 3 27.89 6.46 -10.07
CA ALA A 3 26.62 6.79 -9.42
C ALA A 3 26.01 8.01 -10.14
N ASN A 4 24.74 7.95 -10.49
CA ASN A 4 24.06 9.09 -11.10
C ASN A 4 23.60 10.02 -9.97
N VAL A 5 24.21 11.20 -9.94
CA VAL A 5 24.01 12.20 -8.91
C VAL A 5 23.31 13.41 -9.52
N ALA A 6 22.22 13.86 -8.90
CA ALA A 6 21.45 15.03 -9.31
C ALA A 6 21.43 16.10 -8.21
N LYS A 7 21.02 17.33 -8.55
CA LYS A 7 20.76 18.38 -7.57
C LYS A 7 19.27 18.48 -7.30
N CYS A 8 18.88 18.56 -6.03
CA CYS A 8 17.51 18.80 -5.65
C CYS A 8 17.07 20.19 -6.14
N ALA A 9 16.06 20.24 -7.01
CA ALA A 9 15.55 21.50 -7.55
C ALA A 9 14.92 22.45 -6.50
N ARG A 10 14.75 22.00 -5.25
CA ARG A 10 14.19 22.84 -4.17
C ARG A 10 15.25 23.44 -3.24
N CYS A 11 16.31 22.70 -2.93
CA CYS A 11 17.32 23.16 -1.96
C CYS A 11 18.76 23.07 -2.47
N GLY A 12 18.98 22.65 -3.71
CA GLY A 12 20.30 22.50 -4.31
C GLY A 12 21.14 21.34 -3.78
N ALA A 13 20.66 20.62 -2.74
CA ALA A 13 21.37 19.49 -2.17
C ALA A 13 21.64 18.40 -3.20
N ILE A 14 22.80 17.75 -3.07
CA ILE A 14 23.16 16.58 -3.85
C ILE A 14 22.24 15.42 -3.47
N VAL A 15 21.67 14.76 -4.47
CA VAL A 15 20.77 13.62 -4.31
C VAL A 15 21.16 12.48 -5.24
N TYR A 16 20.98 11.25 -4.78
CA TYR A 16 21.35 10.03 -5.50
C TYR A 16 20.13 9.39 -6.17
N ASP A 17 20.35 8.60 -7.23
CA ASP A 17 19.27 7.99 -8.02
C ASP A 17 18.38 7.00 -7.24
N TYR A 18 18.87 6.48 -6.11
CA TYR A 18 18.10 5.61 -5.21
C TYR A 18 17.28 6.38 -4.17
N GLU A 19 17.51 7.69 -3.98
CA GLU A 19 16.76 8.49 -3.02
C GLU A 19 15.39 8.87 -3.58
N THR A 20 14.32 8.46 -2.90
CA THR A 20 12.94 8.86 -3.22
C THR A 20 12.54 10.19 -2.58
N ARG A 21 13.36 10.67 -1.64
CA ARG A 21 13.20 11.94 -0.92
C ARG A 21 14.55 12.59 -0.71
N CYS A 22 14.59 13.91 -0.88
CA CYS A 22 15.76 14.69 -0.53
C CYS A 22 15.95 14.68 0.99
N SER A 23 17.08 14.14 1.45
CA SER A 23 17.44 14.06 2.86
C SER A 23 17.58 15.43 3.56
N ASN A 24 17.79 16.50 2.79
CA ASN A 24 17.93 17.86 3.32
C ASN A 24 16.58 18.60 3.45
N CYS A 25 15.73 18.60 2.41
CA CYS A 25 14.49 19.40 2.39
C CYS A 25 13.18 18.60 2.37
N GLY A 26 13.25 17.26 2.38
CA GLY A 26 12.10 16.37 2.36
C GLY A 26 11.30 16.35 1.06
N ARG A 27 11.74 17.06 0.01
CA ARG A 27 11.08 17.04 -1.31
C ARG A 27 11.11 15.63 -1.88
N ILE A 28 9.96 15.17 -2.37
CA ILE A 28 9.86 13.92 -3.15
C ILE A 28 10.67 14.10 -4.42
N LEU A 29 11.69 13.28 -4.60
CA LEU A 29 12.46 13.20 -5.83
C LEU A 29 11.68 12.23 -6.72
N ALA A 30 11.12 12.71 -7.82
CA ALA A 30 10.37 11.86 -8.74
C ALA A 30 11.27 10.68 -9.14
N PRO A 31 10.74 9.43 -9.16
CA PRO A 31 11.58 8.26 -9.33
C PRO A 31 12.28 8.30 -10.69
N PRO A 32 13.51 7.76 -10.80
CA PRO A 32 14.06 7.46 -12.10
C PRO A 32 13.03 6.60 -12.84
N THR A 33 12.77 6.94 -14.10
CA THR A 33 11.83 6.27 -14.99
C THR A 33 12.27 4.84 -15.29
N ARG A 34 12.32 3.96 -14.28
CA ARG A 34 12.19 2.54 -14.52
C ARG A 34 10.73 2.35 -14.91
N LYS A 35 10.51 2.06 -16.19
CA LYS A 35 9.26 1.46 -16.67
C LYS A 35 9.02 0.21 -15.83
N SER A 36 8.31 0.35 -14.73
CA SER A 36 7.80 -0.76 -13.96
C SER A 36 6.88 -1.52 -14.90
N LYS A 37 7.27 -2.73 -15.32
CA LYS A 37 6.33 -3.75 -15.80
C LYS A 37 5.42 -4.27 -14.66
N GLY A 38 4.99 -3.37 -13.78
CA GLY A 38 3.94 -3.60 -12.82
C GLY A 38 2.72 -2.90 -13.37
N LYS A 39 1.65 -3.65 -13.64
CA LYS A 39 0.34 -3.06 -13.91
C LYS A 39 0.07 -2.00 -12.83
N PRO A 40 -0.47 -0.82 -13.16
CA PRO A 40 -1.04 0.04 -12.14
C PRO A 40 -2.00 -0.83 -11.32
N SER A 41 -1.72 -1.02 -10.03
CA SER A 41 -2.74 -1.52 -9.13
C SER A 41 -3.95 -0.61 -9.31
N PRO A 42 -5.14 -1.15 -9.57
CA PRO A 42 -6.30 -0.33 -9.84
C PRO A 42 -6.48 0.61 -8.66
N ALA A 43 -6.42 1.91 -8.94
CA ALA A 43 -6.90 2.93 -8.05
C ALA A 43 -8.32 2.52 -7.60
N GLY A 44 -8.54 2.44 -6.29
CA GLY A 44 -9.89 2.53 -5.75
C GLY A 44 -10.40 1.43 -4.85
N ARG A 45 -9.60 0.44 -4.40
CA ARG A 45 -10.05 -0.46 -3.33
C ARG A 45 -9.00 -0.56 -2.23
N SER A 46 -9.15 0.30 -1.23
CA SER A 46 -8.48 0.11 0.06
C SER A 46 -8.87 -1.29 0.59
N PRO A 47 -7.94 -2.08 1.13
CA PRO A 47 -8.24 -3.42 1.64
C PRO A 47 -9.47 -3.39 2.57
N PRO A 48 -10.37 -4.39 2.53
CA PRO A 48 -11.51 -4.43 3.45
C PRO A 48 -11.02 -4.30 4.89
N GLY A 49 -11.67 -3.40 5.65
CA GLY A 49 -11.28 -3.05 7.02
C GLY A 49 -10.24 -1.94 7.16
N THR A 50 -9.72 -1.36 6.07
CA THR A 50 -8.89 -0.15 6.14
C THR A 50 -9.76 1.11 6.17
N ALA A 51 -9.44 2.02 7.08
CA ALA A 51 -10.10 3.30 7.21
C ALA A 51 -9.17 4.43 6.73
N ARG A 52 -9.70 5.64 6.62
CA ARG A 52 -8.89 6.84 6.39
C ARG A 52 -8.77 7.63 7.69
N CYS A 53 -7.58 8.11 7.97
CA CYS A 53 -7.36 9.02 9.09
C CYS A 53 -8.14 10.32 8.85
N GLY A 54 -9.05 10.68 9.76
CA GLY A 54 -9.81 11.94 9.64
C GLY A 54 -8.98 13.23 9.71
N ARG A 55 -7.69 13.16 10.08
CA ARG A 55 -6.79 14.33 10.15
C ARG A 55 -5.94 14.53 8.90
N CYS A 56 -5.29 13.47 8.40
CA CYS A 56 -4.34 13.56 7.29
C CYS A 56 -4.75 12.72 6.07
N ASN A 57 -5.93 12.11 6.11
CA ASN A 57 -6.50 11.26 5.05
C ASN A 57 -5.63 10.05 4.66
N ALA A 58 -4.60 9.72 5.45
CA ALA A 58 -3.76 8.55 5.25
C ALA A 58 -4.58 7.26 5.44
N ILE A 59 -4.26 6.23 4.65
CA ILE A 59 -4.81 4.88 4.84
C ILE A 59 -4.32 4.32 6.17
N VAL A 60 -5.25 3.87 7.00
CA VAL A 60 -4.98 3.23 8.30
C VAL A 60 -5.55 1.82 8.31
N TYR A 61 -4.82 0.90 8.92
CA TYR A 61 -5.18 -0.51 8.99
C TYR A 61 -5.92 -0.83 10.29
N PRO A 62 -6.78 -1.87 10.32
CA PRO A 62 -7.65 -2.13 11.46
C PRO A 62 -6.90 -2.50 12.75
N HIS A 63 -5.65 -2.95 12.65
CA HIS A 63 -4.79 -3.22 13.81
C HIS A 63 -4.09 -1.97 14.37
N GLN A 64 -4.18 -0.83 13.69
CA GLN A 64 -3.47 0.39 14.08
C GLN A 64 -4.32 1.21 15.07
N THR A 65 -3.75 1.47 16.24
CA THR A 65 -4.33 2.35 17.28
C THR A 65 -3.91 3.80 17.11
N VAL A 66 -2.87 4.06 16.32
CA VAL A 66 -2.32 5.40 16.04
C VAL A 66 -2.03 5.55 14.55
N CYS A 67 -2.34 6.71 13.99
CA CYS A 67 -2.04 7.00 12.60
C CYS A 67 -0.52 7.07 12.38
N PRO A 68 0.06 6.23 11.50
CA PRO A 68 1.51 6.23 11.25
C PRO A 68 2.01 7.51 10.57
N ASN A 69 1.10 8.33 10.03
CA ASN A 69 1.47 9.54 9.29
C ASN A 69 1.38 10.81 10.14
N CYS A 70 0.39 10.94 11.03
CA CYS A 70 0.19 12.17 11.82
C CYS A 70 0.18 11.95 13.33
N GLY A 71 0.40 10.72 13.82
CA GLY A 71 0.45 10.40 15.24
C GLY A 71 -0.89 10.51 15.98
N LYS A 72 -2.00 10.78 15.28
CA LYS A 72 -3.32 10.90 15.91
C LYS A 72 -3.81 9.52 16.36
N PRO A 73 -4.37 9.37 17.58
CA PRO A 73 -5.04 8.15 17.99
C PRO A 73 -6.24 7.87 17.06
N LEU A 74 -6.33 6.62 16.63
CA LEU A 74 -7.39 6.09 15.79
C LEU A 74 -8.42 5.42 16.71
N ALA A 75 -9.70 5.71 16.48
CA ALA A 75 -10.75 4.94 17.15
C ALA A 75 -10.63 3.48 16.68
N PRO A 76 -10.72 2.50 17.59
CA PRO A 76 -10.80 1.11 17.18
C PRO A 76 -11.99 0.99 16.23
N VAL A 77 -11.73 0.55 15.00
CA VAL A 77 -12.80 0.17 14.08
C VAL A 77 -13.52 -0.99 14.73
N THR A 78 -14.69 -0.73 15.31
CA THR A 78 -15.63 -1.74 15.78
C THR A 78 -15.88 -2.63 14.58
N THR A 79 -15.25 -3.79 14.58
CA THR A 79 -15.43 -4.80 13.54
C THR A 79 -16.82 -5.34 13.79
N THR A 80 -17.82 -4.73 13.15
CA THR A 80 -19.12 -5.37 12.95
C THR A 80 -18.81 -6.77 12.42
N PRO A 81 -19.41 -7.84 12.97
CA PRO A 81 -19.19 -9.18 12.47
C PRO A 81 -19.37 -9.17 10.94
N LEU A 82 -18.29 -9.42 10.22
CA LEU A 82 -18.30 -9.42 8.77
C LEU A 82 -19.27 -10.54 8.35
N GLU A 83 -20.37 -10.16 7.70
CA GLU A 83 -21.28 -11.09 7.05
C GLU A 83 -20.49 -12.15 6.28
N PRO A 84 -20.91 -13.43 6.24
CA PRO A 84 -20.13 -14.53 5.65
C PRO A 84 -19.60 -14.24 4.23
N SER A 85 -20.34 -13.45 3.44
CA SER A 85 -19.95 -12.97 2.12
C SER A 85 -18.72 -12.03 2.07
N GLN A 86 -18.19 -11.61 3.23
CA GLN A 86 -16.98 -10.80 3.36
C GLN A 86 -15.81 -11.56 4.00
N ARG A 87 -15.93 -12.89 4.19
CA ARG A 87 -14.83 -13.68 4.75
C ARG A 87 -13.65 -13.78 3.78
N ILE A 88 -12.54 -13.23 4.22
CA ILE A 88 -11.23 -13.38 3.57
C ILE A 88 -10.75 -14.82 3.81
N SER A 89 -10.34 -15.51 2.75
CA SER A 89 -9.83 -16.89 2.82
C SER A 89 -8.39 -16.98 2.34
N ARG A 90 -7.76 -18.15 2.48
CA ARG A 90 -6.41 -18.41 1.97
C ARG A 90 -6.44 -19.45 0.87
N CYS A 91 -5.67 -19.21 -0.20
CA CYS A 91 -5.51 -20.18 -1.26
C CYS A 91 -4.87 -21.46 -0.70
N LYS A 92 -5.57 -22.60 -0.82
CA LYS A 92 -5.10 -23.90 -0.33
C LYS A 92 -3.77 -24.37 -0.95
N ARG A 93 -3.36 -23.79 -2.07
CA ARG A 93 -2.11 -24.15 -2.78
C ARG A 93 -0.89 -23.34 -2.33
N CYS A 94 -1.04 -22.02 -2.15
CA CYS A 94 0.10 -21.12 -1.92
C CYS A 94 -0.03 -20.29 -0.64
N GLY A 95 -1.13 -20.42 0.10
CA GLY A 95 -1.39 -19.66 1.33
C GLY A 95 -1.69 -18.17 1.11
N HIS A 96 -1.68 -17.69 -0.13
CA HIS A 96 -1.98 -16.30 -0.46
C HIS A 96 -3.42 -15.94 -0.04
N ILE A 97 -3.60 -14.72 0.45
CA ILE A 97 -4.90 -14.19 0.83
C ILE A 97 -5.75 -14.05 -0.44
N VAL A 98 -6.97 -14.58 -0.40
CA VAL A 98 -7.95 -14.51 -1.48
C VAL A 98 -9.26 -13.94 -0.95
N TYR A 99 -9.89 -13.12 -1.76
CA TYR A 99 -11.14 -12.44 -1.44
C TYR A 99 -12.33 -13.22 -2.00
N PRO A 100 -13.54 -13.06 -1.43
CA PRO A 100 -14.74 -13.78 -1.90
C PRO A 100 -15.14 -13.43 -3.34
N THR A 101 -14.67 -12.31 -3.89
CA THR A 101 -14.83 -11.96 -5.31
C THR A 101 -13.82 -12.65 -6.23
N ASP A 102 -12.78 -13.27 -5.70
CA ASP A 102 -11.72 -13.89 -6.49
C ASP A 102 -12.15 -15.29 -6.95
N THR A 103 -12.29 -15.47 -8.26
CA THR A 103 -12.54 -16.79 -8.88
C THR A 103 -11.24 -17.56 -9.16
N VAL A 104 -10.10 -16.85 -9.14
CA VAL A 104 -8.76 -17.38 -9.36
C VAL A 104 -7.77 -16.73 -8.40
N CYS A 105 -6.81 -17.51 -7.90
CA CYS A 105 -5.78 -17.00 -7.02
C CYS A 105 -4.84 -16.05 -7.79
N PRO A 106 -4.68 -14.79 -7.38
CA PRO A 106 -3.85 -13.82 -8.09
C PRO A 106 -2.35 -14.14 -8.00
N ASN A 107 -1.93 -14.98 -7.05
CA ASN A 107 -0.54 -15.37 -6.86
C ASN A 107 -0.17 -16.62 -7.68
N CYS A 108 -0.98 -17.68 -7.62
CA CYS A 108 -0.63 -18.97 -8.23
C CYS A 108 -1.52 -19.40 -9.41
N GLY A 109 -2.51 -18.59 -9.79
CA GLY A 109 -3.42 -18.86 -10.91
C GLY A 109 -4.41 -20.01 -10.71
N ARG A 110 -4.44 -20.64 -9.53
CA ARG A 110 -5.39 -21.73 -9.24
C ARG A 110 -6.81 -21.21 -9.17
N LYS A 111 -7.78 -21.91 -9.77
CA LYS A 111 -9.20 -21.67 -9.54
C LYS A 111 -9.55 -21.80 -8.06
N LEU A 112 -10.34 -20.86 -7.58
CA LEU A 112 -10.85 -20.80 -6.22
C LEU A 112 -12.31 -21.24 -6.25
N ASP A 113 -12.67 -22.09 -5.29
CA ASP A 113 -14.05 -22.43 -5.05
C ASP A 113 -14.74 -21.23 -4.39
N PRO A 114 -16.00 -20.89 -4.76
CA PRO A 114 -16.76 -19.87 -4.04
C PRO A 114 -16.85 -20.26 -2.55
N ILE A 115 -16.62 -19.28 -1.68
CA ILE A 115 -16.58 -19.44 -0.22
C ILE A 115 -17.99 -19.39 0.34
#